data_AF-A0A8S2A982-F1
#
_entry.id   AF-A0A8S2A982-F1
#
_cell.length_a   1.000
_cell.length_b   1.000
_cell.length_c   1.000
_cell.angle_alpha   90.00
_cell.angle_beta   90.00
_cell.angle_gamma   90.00
#
_symmetry.space_group_name_H-M   'P 1'
#
loop_
_entity.id
_entity.type
_entity.pdbx_description
1 polymer ?
#
loop_
_entity_poly.entity_id
_entity_poly.type
_entity_poly.pdbx_seq_one_letter_code
_entity_poly.pdbx_strand_id
1 'polypeptide(L)'
;MDQTAEEKMVRERIRKKVNEVSSVSQSLLTPVQDHINFTLQKAYFKCAYECFDRTRTHAEISRCAESCSVPITNSQNHFDNEMSVFQERLNRSLVVCQDKFESAKLKKTRNEAVNDLEHCVNQTVDEAVKTLPNLVTRMKKALSITD
;
A
#
# COMPACT_ATOMS: atom_id res chain seq x y z
N MET A 1 -7.32 -35.63 4.29
CA MET A 1 -8.15 -35.05 5.37
C MET A 1 -9.06 -34.02 4.71
N ASP A 2 -10.34 -34.35 4.53
CA ASP A 2 -11.28 -33.50 3.80
C ASP A 2 -11.59 -32.21 4.58
N GLN A 3 -11.69 -31.08 3.88
CA GLN A 3 -12.09 -29.80 4.48
C GLN A 3 -13.61 -29.72 4.47
N THR A 4 -14.23 -29.40 5.61
CA THR A 4 -15.68 -29.31 5.68
C THR A 4 -16.20 -28.14 4.82
N ALA A 5 -17.45 -28.23 4.36
CA ALA A 5 -18.07 -27.13 3.60
C ALA A 5 -18.03 -25.80 4.36
N GLU A 6 -18.19 -25.85 5.68
CA GLU A 6 -18.12 -24.70 6.59
C GLU A 6 -16.72 -24.05 6.59
N GLU A 7 -15.65 -24.84 6.62
CA GLU A 7 -14.28 -24.33 6.56
C GLU A 7 -13.96 -23.64 5.23
N LYS A 8 -14.44 -24.20 4.13
CA LYS A 8 -14.28 -23.57 2.81
C LYS A 8 -14.97 -22.22 2.77
N MET A 9 -16.16 -22.11 3.36
CA MET A 9 -16.87 -20.83 3.47
C MET A 9 -16.11 -19.81 4.32
N VAL A 10 -15.58 -20.21 5.48
CA VAL A 10 -14.80 -19.31 6.36
C VAL A 10 -13.55 -18.80 5.65
N ARG A 11 -12.81 -19.70 4.97
CA ARG A 11 -11.62 -19.33 4.19
C ARG A 11 -11.93 -18.31 3.10
N GLU A 12 -13.07 -18.46 2.42
CA GLU A 12 -13.49 -17.50 1.41
C GLU A 12 -13.85 -16.14 2.03
N ARG A 13 -14.52 -16.12 3.19
CA ARG A 13 -14.77 -14.86 3.93
C ARG A 13 -13.48 -14.16 4.35
N ILE A 14 -12.51 -14.92 4.89
CA ILE A 14 -11.18 -14.40 5.24
C ILE A 14 -10.50 -13.80 4.00
N ARG A 15 -10.51 -14.52 2.87
CA ARG A 15 -9.93 -14.03 1.61
C ARG A 15 -10.58 -12.72 1.18
N LYS A 16 -11.92 -12.66 1.20
CA LYS A 16 -12.68 -11.45 0.86
C LYS A 16 -12.34 -10.29 1.81
N LYS A 17 -12.21 -10.54 3.11
CA LYS A 17 -11.86 -9.54 4.12
C LYS A 17 -10.46 -8.97 3.88
N VAL A 18 -9.46 -9.81 3.61
CA VAL A 18 -8.09 -9.35 3.31
C VAL A 18 -8.08 -8.48 2.03
N ASN A 19 -8.86 -8.85 1.02
CA ASN A 19 -8.97 -8.06 -0.22
C ASN A 19 -9.64 -6.68 -0.02
N GLU A 20 -10.44 -6.50 1.04
CA GLU A 20 -11.03 -5.21 1.40
C GLU A 20 -9.94 -4.15 1.62
N VAL A 21 -8.83 -4.53 2.27
CA VAL A 21 -7.70 -3.63 2.52
C VAL A 21 -7.15 -3.07 1.21
N SER A 22 -6.96 -3.91 0.20
CA SER A 22 -6.47 -3.48 -1.10
C SER A 22 -7.41 -2.47 -1.76
N SER A 23 -8.72 -2.72 -1.72
CA SER A 23 -9.71 -1.81 -2.29
C SER A 23 -9.76 -0.46 -1.58
N VAL A 24 -9.73 -0.45 -0.25
CA VAL A 24 -9.75 0.79 0.54
C VAL A 24 -8.43 1.55 0.36
N SER A 25 -7.30 0.84 0.36
CA SER A 25 -5.98 1.44 0.12
C SER A 25 -5.93 2.13 -1.23
N GLN A 26 -6.40 1.47 -2.30
CA GLN A 26 -6.46 2.05 -3.64
C GLN A 26 -7.24 3.36 -3.63
N SER A 27 -8.47 3.36 -3.09
CA SER A 27 -9.33 4.54 -3.07
C SER A 27 -8.73 5.71 -2.28
N LEU A 28 -8.09 5.44 -1.15
CA LEU A 28 -7.54 6.48 -0.28
C LEU A 28 -6.20 7.04 -0.80
N LEU A 29 -5.44 6.22 -1.54
CA LEU A 29 -4.13 6.59 -2.06
C LEU A 29 -4.18 7.20 -3.46
N THR A 30 -5.30 7.08 -4.19
CA THR A 30 -5.50 7.70 -5.51
C THR A 30 -5.08 9.18 -5.55
N PRO A 31 -5.49 10.06 -4.61
CA PRO A 31 -5.09 11.47 -4.67
C PRO A 31 -3.57 11.70 -4.58
N VAL A 32 -2.85 10.82 -3.86
CA VAL A 32 -1.39 10.88 -3.75
C VAL A 32 -0.75 10.47 -5.07
N GLN A 33 -1.21 9.36 -5.66
CA GLN A 33 -0.75 8.89 -6.96
C GLN A 33 -1.07 9.90 -8.08
N ASP A 34 -2.25 10.51 -8.07
CA ASP A 34 -2.65 11.54 -9.02
C ASP A 34 -1.74 12.78 -8.92
N HIS A 35 -1.35 13.18 -7.72
CA HIS A 35 -0.40 14.27 -7.57
C HIS A 35 0.95 13.96 -8.24
N ILE A 36 1.47 12.74 -8.04
CA ILE A 36 2.71 12.29 -8.69
C ILE A 36 2.53 12.25 -10.22
N ASN A 37 1.46 11.59 -10.68
CA ASN A 37 1.22 11.28 -12.09
C ASN A 37 0.78 12.49 -12.93
N PHE A 38 0.15 13.49 -12.33
CA PHE A 38 -0.33 14.67 -13.05
C PHE A 38 0.41 15.94 -12.66
N THR A 39 0.55 16.22 -11.37
CA THR A 39 1.15 17.50 -10.92
C THR A 39 2.66 17.49 -11.13
N LEU A 40 3.35 16.48 -10.61
CA LEU A 40 4.81 16.39 -10.74
C LEU A 40 5.24 16.08 -12.18
N GLN A 41 4.52 15.18 -12.87
CA GLN A 41 4.76 14.90 -14.29
C GLN A 41 4.60 16.16 -15.17
N LYS A 42 3.56 16.98 -14.95
CA LYS A 42 3.41 18.25 -15.67
C LYS A 42 4.57 19.20 -15.39
N ALA A 43 5.00 19.31 -14.14
CA ALA A 43 6.14 20.14 -13.76
C ALA A 43 7.44 19.65 -14.41
N TYR A 44 7.66 18.33 -14.47
CA TYR A 44 8.77 17.71 -15.18
C TYR A 44 8.80 18.11 -16.66
N PHE A 45 7.69 17.94 -17.39
CA PHE A 45 7.66 18.29 -18.81
C PHE A 45 7.92 19.78 -19.06
N LYS A 46 7.41 20.67 -18.19
CA LYS A 46 7.70 22.11 -18.28
C LYS A 46 9.19 22.40 -18.03
N CYS A 47 9.77 21.81 -16.99
CA CYS A 47 11.19 21.94 -16.66
C CYS A 47 12.07 21.40 -17.80
N ALA A 48 11.77 20.21 -18.31
CA ALA A 48 12.51 19.57 -19.39
C ALA A 48 12.44 20.39 -20.67
N TYR A 49 11.28 20.99 -20.99
CA TYR A 49 11.14 21.90 -22.13
C TYR A 49 12.12 23.08 -22.03
N GLU A 50 12.23 23.70 -20.86
CA GLU A 50 13.14 24.82 -20.60
C GLU A 50 14.63 24.42 -20.67
N CYS A 51 14.96 23.13 -20.60
CA CYS A 51 16.33 22.65 -20.74
C CYS A 51 16.87 22.71 -22.19
N PHE A 52 16.01 22.70 -23.21
CA PHE A 52 16.43 22.64 -24.62
C PHE A 52 16.80 24.02 -25.18
N ASP A 53 17.98 24.48 -24.81
CA ASP A 53 18.56 25.76 -25.23
C ASP A 53 19.70 25.56 -26.23
N ARG A 54 19.72 26.35 -27.31
CA ARG A 54 20.79 26.34 -28.33
C ARG A 54 22.13 26.83 -27.80
N THR A 55 22.16 27.54 -26.68
CA THR A 55 23.42 28.00 -26.05
C THR A 55 24.07 26.92 -25.19
N ARG A 56 23.40 25.79 -24.94
CA ARG A 56 23.88 24.69 -24.08
C ARG A 56 24.42 23.53 -24.93
N THR A 57 25.40 22.84 -24.37
CA THR A 57 25.88 21.57 -24.93
C THR A 57 24.87 20.45 -24.65
N HIS A 58 24.92 19.38 -25.46
CA HIS A 58 24.06 18.20 -25.24
C HIS A 58 24.19 17.62 -23.83
N ALA A 59 25.41 17.58 -23.28
CA ALA A 59 25.66 17.04 -21.94
C ALA A 59 25.00 17.90 -20.83
N GLU A 60 24.95 19.22 -21.01
CA GLU A 60 24.25 20.13 -20.08
C GLU A 60 22.74 19.97 -20.18
N ILE A 61 22.20 19.78 -21.39
CA ILE A 61 20.78 19.51 -21.61
C ILE A 61 20.37 18.19 -20.94
N SER A 62 21.15 17.11 -21.10
CA SER A 62 20.87 15.81 -20.46
C SER A 62 20.83 15.92 -18.94
N ARG A 63 21.85 16.52 -18.32
CA ARG A 63 21.89 16.72 -16.86
C ARG A 63 20.73 17.59 -16.34
N CYS A 64 20.33 18.60 -17.12
CA CYS A 64 19.17 19.43 -16.79
C CYS A 64 17.88 18.62 -16.83
N ALA A 65 17.64 17.85 -17.89
CA ALA A 65 16.44 17.02 -18.01
C ALA A 65 16.38 15.91 -16.95
N GLU A 66 17.52 15.33 -16.59
CA GLU A 66 17.65 14.36 -15.50
C GLU A 66 17.31 14.99 -14.14
N SER A 67 17.75 16.22 -13.86
CA SER A 67 17.42 16.88 -12.59
C SER A 67 15.93 17.20 -12.46
N CYS A 68 15.25 17.46 -13.59
CA CYS A 68 13.79 17.67 -13.62
C CYS A 68 12.99 16.43 -13.20
N SER A 69 13.52 15.21 -13.36
CA SER A 69 12.80 13.97 -13.02
C SER A 69 12.96 13.55 -11.56
N VAL A 70 13.98 14.07 -10.86
CA VAL A 70 14.29 13.76 -9.46
C VAL A 70 13.07 13.91 -8.53
N PRO A 71 12.25 14.98 -8.60
CA PRO A 71 11.07 15.10 -7.75
C PRO A 71 10.06 13.96 -7.93
N ILE A 72 9.85 13.48 -9.17
CA ILE A 72 8.94 12.37 -9.46
C ILE A 72 9.51 11.08 -8.86
N THR A 73 10.78 10.77 -9.15
CA THR A 73 11.42 9.55 -8.66
C THR A 73 11.44 9.51 -7.13
N ASN A 74 11.79 10.61 -6.47
CA ASN A 74 11.77 10.68 -5.00
C ASN A 74 10.36 10.48 -4.44
N SER A 75 9.35 11.08 -5.06
CA SER A 75 7.96 10.98 -4.61
C SER A 75 7.40 9.57 -4.80
N GLN A 76 7.71 8.93 -5.94
CA GLN A 76 7.33 7.55 -6.23
C GLN A 76 8.00 6.58 -5.25
N ASN A 77 9.31 6.72 -5.03
CA ASN A 77 10.04 5.89 -4.07
C ASN A 77 9.49 6.04 -2.65
N HIS A 78 9.14 7.26 -2.23
CA HIS A 78 8.53 7.49 -0.92
C HIS A 78 7.16 6.80 -0.80
N PHE A 79 6.32 6.93 -1.83
CA PHE A 79 5.03 6.25 -1.91
C PHE A 79 5.17 4.72 -1.79
N ASP A 80 6.05 4.14 -2.61
CA ASP A 80 6.27 2.69 -2.65
C ASP A 80 6.84 2.17 -1.32
N ASN A 81 7.73 2.91 -0.68
CA ASN A 81 8.30 2.54 0.62
C ASN A 81 7.25 2.55 1.73
N GLU A 82 6.47 3.62 1.87
CA GLU A 82 5.40 3.69 2.86
C GLU A 82 4.34 2.59 2.62
N MET A 83 4.06 2.25 1.36
CA MET A 83 3.14 1.17 1.02
C MET A 83 3.70 -0.22 1.35
N SER A 84 4.98 -0.44 1.05
CA SER A 84 5.69 -1.68 1.40
C SER A 84 5.68 -1.92 2.91
N VAL A 85 5.99 -0.89 3.71
CA VAL A 85 5.97 -0.97 5.19
C VAL A 85 4.56 -1.29 5.71
N PHE A 86 3.52 -0.70 5.12
CA PHE A 86 2.14 -1.01 5.48
C PHE A 86 1.78 -2.48 5.18
N GLN A 87 2.11 -2.95 3.97
CA GLN A 87 1.84 -4.33 3.55
C GLN A 87 2.61 -5.35 4.39
N GLU A 88 3.88 -5.08 4.71
CA GLU A 88 4.70 -5.94 5.57
C GLU A 88 4.07 -6.08 6.97
N ARG A 89 3.64 -4.96 7.58
CA ARG A 89 2.97 -4.97 8.89
C ARG A 89 1.69 -5.80 8.87
N LEU A 90 0.85 -5.62 7.84
CA LEU A 90 -0.37 -6.41 7.67
C LEU A 90 -0.05 -7.90 7.54
N ASN A 91 0.87 -8.27 6.65
CA ASN A 91 1.25 -9.66 6.42
C ASN A 91 1.78 -10.32 7.70
N ARG A 92 2.61 -9.61 8.46
CA ARG A 92 3.11 -10.09 9.76
C ARG A 92 1.97 -10.34 10.74
N SER A 93 1.00 -9.43 10.84
CA SER A 93 -0.17 -9.63 11.72
C SER A 93 -1.04 -10.82 11.29
N LEU A 94 -1.18 -11.06 9.98
CA LEU A 94 -1.90 -12.23 9.45
C LEU A 94 -1.19 -13.54 9.79
N VAL A 95 0.15 -13.57 9.75
CA VAL A 95 0.94 -14.74 10.20
C VAL A 95 0.70 -15.02 11.68
N VAL A 96 0.62 -13.98 12.53
CA VAL A 96 0.28 -14.16 13.96
C VAL A 96 -1.10 -14.79 14.13
N CYS A 97 -2.09 -14.45 13.29
CA CYS A 97 -3.38 -15.13 13.32
C CYS A 97 -3.28 -16.61 12.93
N GLN A 98 -2.44 -16.94 11.95
CA GLN A 98 -2.19 -18.32 11.57
C GLN A 98 -1.52 -19.13 12.70
N ASP A 99 -0.55 -18.54 13.41
CA ASP A 99 0.12 -19.20 14.54
C ASP A 99 -0.84 -19.46 15.71
N LYS A 100 -1.73 -18.49 16.00
CA LYS A 100 -2.80 -18.65 16.98
C LYS A 100 -3.76 -19.76 16.58
N PHE A 101 -4.10 -19.87 15.30
CA PHE A 101 -4.96 -20.94 14.78
C PHE A 101 -4.33 -22.32 14.95
N GLU A 102 -3.05 -22.49 14.58
CA GLU A 102 -2.36 -23.77 14.76
C GLU A 102 -2.25 -24.16 16.24
N SER A 103 -2.03 -23.18 17.12
CA SER A 103 -2.04 -23.39 18.57
C SER A 103 -3.42 -23.78 19.11
N ALA A 104 -4.50 -23.19 18.58
CA ALA A 104 -5.87 -23.44 19.03
C ALA A 104 -6.33 -24.88 18.69
N LYS A 105 -5.89 -25.44 17.56
CA LYS A 105 -6.23 -26.82 17.15
C LYS A 105 -5.78 -27.90 18.15
N LEU A 106 -4.82 -27.59 19.03
CA LEU A 106 -4.35 -28.51 20.07
C LEU A 106 -5.29 -28.57 21.28
N LYS A 107 -6.14 -27.55 21.48
CA LYS A 107 -6.92 -27.37 22.71
C LYS A 107 -8.42 -27.21 22.47
N LYS A 108 -8.82 -26.80 21.27
CA LYS A 108 -10.20 -26.46 20.90
C LYS A 108 -10.71 -27.40 19.83
N THR A 109 -12.03 -27.42 19.66
CA THR A 109 -12.63 -28.08 18.50
C THR A 109 -12.20 -27.37 17.21
N ARG A 110 -12.26 -28.10 16.09
CA ARG A 110 -11.88 -27.57 14.78
C ARG A 110 -12.69 -26.32 14.40
N ASN A 111 -14.00 -26.32 14.67
CA ASN A 111 -14.88 -25.20 14.37
C ASN A 111 -14.55 -23.96 15.23
N GLU A 112 -14.28 -24.14 16.52
CA GLU A 112 -13.87 -23.03 17.40
C GLU A 112 -12.54 -22.42 16.93
N ALA A 113 -11.54 -23.24 16.58
CA ALA A 113 -10.28 -22.75 16.07
C ALA A 113 -10.45 -21.94 14.78
N VAL A 114 -11.30 -22.41 13.85
CA VAL A 114 -11.58 -21.72 12.58
C VAL A 114 -12.30 -20.39 12.82
N ASN A 115 -13.25 -20.32 13.76
CA ASN A 115 -13.92 -19.08 14.13
C ASN A 115 -12.97 -18.07 14.79
N ASP A 116 -12.06 -18.54 15.65
CA ASP A 116 -11.02 -17.69 16.26
C ASP A 116 -10.09 -17.10 15.19
N LEU A 117 -9.72 -17.88 14.18
CA LEU A 117 -8.92 -17.42 13.05
C LEU A 117 -9.65 -16.31 12.28
N GLU A 118 -10.92 -16.53 11.93
CA GLU A 118 -11.73 -15.53 11.23
C GLU A 118 -11.83 -14.23 12.03
N HIS A 119 -12.07 -14.34 13.35
CA HIS A 119 -12.13 -13.17 14.23
C HIS A 119 -10.79 -12.41 14.27
N CYS A 120 -9.66 -13.12 14.40
CA CYS A 120 -8.33 -12.52 14.41
C CYS A 120 -8.02 -11.77 13.10
N VAL A 121 -8.34 -12.38 11.95
CA VAL A 121 -8.15 -11.75 10.63
C VAL A 121 -9.03 -10.51 10.52
N ASN A 122 -10.31 -10.59 10.90
CA ASN A 122 -11.22 -9.45 10.84
C ASN A 122 -10.69 -8.25 11.65
N GLN A 123 -10.25 -8.49 12.90
CA GLN A 123 -9.65 -7.45 13.73
C GLN A 123 -8.39 -6.86 13.09
N THR A 124 -7.50 -7.71 12.59
CA THR A 124 -6.25 -7.29 11.94
C THR A 124 -6.52 -6.40 10.73
N VAL A 125 -7.50 -6.77 9.89
CA VAL A 125 -7.91 -5.98 8.73
C VAL A 125 -8.52 -4.65 9.16
N ASP A 126 -9.43 -4.66 10.13
CA ASP A 126 -10.09 -3.44 10.61
C ASP A 126 -9.09 -2.45 11.21
N GLU A 127 -8.09 -2.94 11.95
CA GLU A 127 -6.98 -2.13 12.45
C GLU A 127 -6.14 -1.56 11.32
N ALA A 128 -5.77 -2.38 10.32
CA ALA A 128 -5.01 -1.92 9.16
C ALA A 128 -5.75 -0.80 8.42
N VAL A 129 -7.05 -0.99 8.15
CA VAL A 129 -7.91 0.01 7.50
C VAL A 129 -7.94 1.33 8.28
N LYS A 130 -8.06 1.28 9.62
CA LYS A 130 -8.04 2.48 10.47
C LYS A 130 -6.72 3.26 10.40
N THR A 131 -5.61 2.62 10.03
CA THR A 131 -4.31 3.29 9.90
C THR A 131 -4.07 3.95 8.53
N LEU A 132 -4.84 3.56 7.49
CA LEU A 132 -4.67 4.09 6.14
C LEU A 132 -4.83 5.63 6.04
N PRO A 133 -5.81 6.28 6.70
CA PRO A 133 -5.91 7.74 6.64
C PRO A 133 -4.66 8.46 7.18
N ASN A 134 -4.04 7.91 8.22
CA ASN A 134 -2.79 8.45 8.79
C ASN A 134 -1.61 8.24 7.83
N LEU A 135 -1.57 7.12 7.12
CA LEU A 135 -0.59 6.85 6.06
C LEU A 135 -0.69 7.89 4.93
N VAL A 136 -1.90 8.11 4.42
CA VAL A 136 -2.18 9.12 3.39
C VAL A 136 -1.77 10.51 3.85
N THR A 137 -2.10 10.88 5.09
CA THR A 137 -1.74 12.18 5.65
C THR A 137 -0.22 12.38 5.70
N ARG A 138 0.54 11.36 6.09
CA ARG A 138 2.01 11.41 6.09
C ARG A 138 2.56 11.58 4.68
N MET A 139 2.07 10.80 3.72
CA MET A 139 2.48 10.92 2.32
C MET A 139 2.16 12.30 1.76
N LYS A 140 0.93 12.80 1.93
CA LYS A 140 0.53 14.15 1.50
C LYS A 140 1.47 15.22 2.07
N LYS A 141 1.78 15.13 3.36
CA LYS A 141 2.71 16.06 4.02
C LYS A 141 4.12 15.97 3.43
N ALA A 142 4.66 14.77 3.23
CA ALA A 142 5.99 14.57 2.65
C ALA A 142 6.09 15.12 1.21
N LEU A 143 4.99 15.03 0.46
CA LEU A 143 4.89 15.50 -0.93
C LEU A 143 4.37 16.93 -1.06
N SER A 144 4.17 17.64 0.06
CA SER A 144 3.62 19.01 0.07
C SER A 144 2.27 19.16 -0.67
N ILE A 145 1.44 18.13 -0.63
CA ILE A 145 0.09 18.16 -1.18
C ILE A 145 -0.79 18.98 -0.22
N THR A 146 -1.40 20.03 -0.74
CA THR A 146 -2.41 20.85 -0.02
C THR A 146 -3.80 20.31 -0.34
N ASP A 147 -4.66 20.22 0.68
CA ASP A 147 -6.06 19.79 0.57
C ASP A 147 -6.97 20.90 -0.01
#